data_AF-A0A7S4KGS5-F1
#
_entry.id   AF-A0A7S4KGS5-F1
#
_cell.length_a   1.000
_cell.length_b   1.000
_cell.length_c   1.000
_cell.angle_alpha   90.00
_cell.angle_beta   90.00
_cell.angle_gamma   90.00
#
_symmetry.space_group_name_H-M   'P 1'
#
loop_
_entity.id
_entity.type
_entity.pdbx_description
1 polymer ?
#
loop_
_entity_poly.entity_id
_entity_poly.type
_entity_poly.pdbx_seq_one_letter_code
_entity_poly.pdbx_strand_id
1 'polypeptide(L)'
;QYGLVGPWCWIAGKYHWARQALFYIPLYVVMVCIILLYGHIFIVFATSRRQLAQLQDSCENTGAIAQRMSKFQRLILYPIGALLVWTPAVTNRLLDAQDVYIFELLVAQSFTVASQGFVNGCIYAATHREQIAT
;
A
#
# COMPACT_ATOMS: atom_id res chain seq x y z
N GLN A 1 -18.65 30.41 11.17
CA GLN A 1 -17.59 29.49 10.70
C GLN A 1 -18.29 28.27 10.12
N TYR A 2 -18.45 28.24 8.80
CA TYR A 2 -19.11 27.14 8.11
C TYR A 2 -18.20 25.93 8.22
N GLY A 3 -18.69 24.88 8.89
CA GLY A 3 -18.03 23.58 8.87
C GLY A 3 -18.00 23.12 7.42
N LEU A 4 -16.82 23.16 6.81
CA LEU A 4 -16.53 22.45 5.57
C LEU A 4 -16.85 20.99 5.86
N VAL A 5 -18.03 20.56 5.43
CA VAL A 5 -18.50 19.18 5.53
C VAL A 5 -17.43 18.38 4.83
N GLY A 6 -16.59 17.68 5.60
CA GLY A 6 -15.68 16.70 5.04
C GLY A 6 -16.52 15.75 4.17
N PRO A 7 -15.95 15.13 3.12
CA PRO A 7 -16.71 14.37 2.12
C PRO A 7 -17.55 13.20 2.68
N TRP A 8 -17.52 12.95 3.98
CA TRP A 8 -18.30 11.96 4.72
C TRP A 8 -18.76 12.54 6.07
N CYS A 9 -20.01 12.26 6.47
CA CYS A 9 -20.56 12.55 7.81
C CYS A 9 -19.91 11.65 8.87
N TRP A 10 -18.63 11.87 9.10
CA TRP A 10 -17.79 11.22 10.10
C TRP A 10 -17.44 12.26 11.16
N ILE A 11 -17.25 11.84 12.43
CA ILE A 11 -17.04 12.65 13.65
C ILE A 11 -16.98 14.19 13.48
N ALA A 12 -17.86 14.91 14.20
CA ALA A 12 -17.94 16.37 14.14
C ALA A 12 -16.56 17.02 14.35
N GLY A 13 -16.24 18.01 13.49
CA GLY A 13 -14.93 18.68 13.47
C GLY A 13 -14.50 19.21 14.84
N LYS A 14 -15.45 19.53 15.73
CA LYS A 14 -15.20 19.97 17.11
C LYS A 14 -14.29 19.03 17.93
N TYR A 15 -14.22 17.74 17.59
CA TYR A 15 -13.33 16.76 18.25
C TYR A 15 -12.26 16.23 17.28
N HIS A 16 -11.37 17.10 16.82
CA HIS A 16 -10.25 16.76 15.93
C HIS A 16 -9.38 15.62 16.51
N TRP A 17 -9.14 15.62 17.83
CA TRP A 17 -8.37 14.58 18.53
C TRP A 17 -9.03 13.19 18.44
N ALA A 18 -10.35 13.10 18.55
CA ALA A 18 -11.09 11.84 18.50
C ALA A 18 -11.04 11.25 17.08
N ARG A 19 -11.09 12.13 16.06
CA ARG A 19 -10.92 11.75 14.65
C ARG A 19 -9.55 11.14 14.39
N GLN A 20 -8.50 11.75 14.94
CA GLN A 20 -7.14 11.25 14.79
C GLN A 20 -6.90 9.94 15.53
N ALA A 21 -7.38 9.83 16.77
CA ALA A 21 -7.16 8.65 17.60
C ALA A 21 -7.89 7.39 17.09
N LEU A 22 -9.14 7.53 16.65
CA LEU A 22 -9.96 6.35 16.30
C LEU A 22 -9.76 5.87 14.87
N PHE A 23 -9.28 6.72 13.96
CA PHE A 23 -9.20 6.38 12.53
C PHE A 23 -7.77 6.44 11.98
N TYR A 24 -7.04 7.53 12.23
CA TYR A 24 -5.71 7.73 11.64
C TYR A 24 -4.61 6.95 12.37
N ILE A 25 -4.64 6.88 13.70
CA ILE A 25 -3.63 6.12 14.47
C ILE A 25 -3.63 4.62 14.08
N PRO A 26 -4.77 3.90 14.05
CA PRO A 26 -4.78 2.51 13.60
C PRO A 26 -4.27 2.35 12.16
N LEU A 27 -4.59 3.32 11.29
CA LEU A 27 -4.14 3.30 9.90
C LEU A 27 -2.63 3.44 9.77
N TYR A 28 -2.02 4.35 10.52
CA TYR A 28 -0.55 4.50 10.55
C TYR A 28 0.11 3.23 11.08
N VAL A 29 -0.43 2.62 12.13
CA VAL A 29 0.08 1.35 12.68
C VAL A 29 0.04 0.26 11.60
N VAL A 30 -1.08 0.11 10.89
CA VAL A 30 -1.20 -0.88 9.82
C VAL A 30 -0.22 -0.59 8.68
N MET A 31 -0.03 0.67 8.28
CA MET A 31 0.95 1.02 7.25
C MET A 31 2.38 0.68 7.65
N VAL A 32 2.78 1.01 8.88
CA VAL A 32 4.09 0.66 9.41
C VAL A 32 4.26 -0.86 9.45
N CYS A 33 3.26 -1.59 9.93
CA CYS A 33 3.26 -3.05 9.94
C CYS A 33 3.43 -3.63 8.53
N ILE A 34 2.72 -3.10 7.53
CA ILE A 34 2.85 -3.54 6.13
C ILE A 34 4.27 -3.29 5.62
N ILE A 35 4.83 -2.10 5.83
CA ILE A 35 6.19 -1.74 5.38
C ILE A 35 7.21 -2.68 6.02
N LEU A 36 7.13 -2.91 7.33
CA LEU A 36 8.08 -3.77 8.05
C LEU A 36 7.97 -5.22 7.61
N LEU A 37 6.76 -5.75 7.52
CA LEU A 37 6.51 -7.15 7.20
C LEU A 37 6.95 -7.44 5.76
N TYR A 38 6.55 -6.61 4.80
CA TYR A 38 6.98 -6.79 3.40
C TYR A 38 8.46 -6.45 3.18
N GLY A 39 9.01 -5.47 3.90
CA GLY A 39 10.45 -5.18 3.89
C GLY A 39 11.25 -6.38 4.38
N HIS A 40 10.84 -6.99 5.49
CA HIS A 40 11.46 -8.21 6.01
C HIS A 40 11.36 -9.37 5.01
N ILE A 41 10.18 -9.64 4.45
CA ILE A 41 10.02 -10.70 3.46
C ILE A 41 10.89 -10.42 2.22
N PHE A 42 10.94 -9.17 1.75
CA PHE A 42 11.77 -8.78 0.61
C PHE A 42 13.27 -9.02 0.89
N ILE A 43 13.77 -8.66 2.07
CA ILE A 43 15.17 -8.87 2.47
C ILE A 43 15.50 -10.36 2.55
N VAL A 44 14.65 -11.15 3.21
CA VAL A 44 14.82 -12.61 3.29
C VAL A 44 14.85 -13.20 1.89
N PHE A 45 13.91 -12.81 1.03
CA PHE A 45 13.81 -13.31 -0.32
C PHE A 45 14.98 -12.90 -1.21
N ALA A 46 15.47 -11.65 -1.08
CA ALA A 46 16.66 -11.18 -1.78
C ALA A 46 17.92 -11.95 -1.32
N THR A 47 18.02 -12.23 -0.02
CA THR A 47 19.11 -13.04 0.56
C THR A 47 19.04 -14.48 0.05
N SER A 48 17.85 -15.10 0.03
CA SER A 48 17.65 -16.43 -0.54
C SER A 48 17.99 -16.46 -2.04
N ARG A 49 17.60 -15.44 -2.82
CA ARG A 49 17.99 -15.36 -4.24
C ARG A 49 19.49 -15.32 -4.42
N ARG A 50 20.24 -14.60 -3.58
CA ARG A 50 21.72 -14.59 -3.63
C ARG A 50 22.29 -15.98 -3.34
N GLN A 51 21.74 -16.70 -2.37
CA GLN A 51 22.16 -18.06 -2.03
C GLN A 51 21.84 -19.06 -3.15
N LEU A 52 20.65 -18.97 -3.74
CA LEU A 52 20.22 -19.83 -4.85
C LEU A 52 20.96 -19.50 -6.16
N ALA A 53 21.30 -18.24 -6.43
CA ALA A 53 22.08 -17.87 -7.62
C ALA A 53 23.49 -18.50 -7.62
N GLN A 54 24.09 -18.71 -6.45
CA GLN A 54 25.37 -19.43 -6.32
C GLN A 54 25.22 -20.95 -6.56
N LEU A 55 24.03 -21.51 -6.32
CA LEU A 55 23.72 -22.94 -6.49
C LEU A 55 23.13 -23.29 -7.87
N GLN A 56 22.72 -22.27 -8.64
CA GLN A 56 22.07 -22.39 -9.96
C GLN A 56 23.01 -23.01 -11.02
N ASP A 57 24.32 -22.96 -10.82
CA ASP A 57 25.32 -23.51 -11.75
C ASP A 57 25.29 -25.05 -11.85
N SER A 58 24.39 -25.74 -11.14
CA SER A 58 24.41 -27.21 -10.98
C SER A 58 23.06 -27.94 -11.20
N CYS A 59 22.24 -27.53 -12.18
CA CYS A 59 21.16 -28.33 -12.82
C CYS A 59 19.67 -28.07 -12.39
N GLU A 60 18.78 -28.22 -13.38
CA GLU A 60 17.33 -28.52 -13.41
C GLU A 60 16.30 -27.71 -12.56
N ASN A 61 16.67 -27.12 -11.43
CA ASN A 61 15.72 -26.49 -10.48
C ASN A 61 15.29 -25.04 -10.81
N THR A 62 15.79 -24.48 -11.92
CA THR A 62 15.48 -23.10 -12.37
C THR A 62 13.97 -22.85 -12.54
N GLY A 63 13.23 -23.84 -13.03
CA GLY A 63 11.79 -23.71 -13.29
C GLY A 63 10.95 -23.56 -12.01
N ALA A 64 11.26 -24.33 -10.97
CA ALA A 64 10.53 -24.29 -9.69
C ALA A 64 10.78 -22.97 -8.93
N ILE A 65 11.99 -22.43 -9.00
CA ILE A 65 12.37 -21.16 -8.38
C ILE A 65 11.72 -19.99 -9.12
N ALA A 66 11.73 -20.01 -10.45
CA ALA A 66 11.06 -19.01 -11.28
C ALA A 66 9.54 -18.97 -11.04
N GLN A 67 8.88 -20.12 -10.88
CA GLN A 67 7.47 -20.19 -10.51
C GLN A 67 7.18 -19.64 -9.10
N ARG A 68 8.05 -19.90 -8.12
CA ARG A 68 7.93 -19.31 -6.77
C ARG A 68 8.08 -17.79 -6.82
N MET A 69 8.98 -17.29 -7.67
CA MET A 69 9.21 -15.86 -7.88
C MET A 69 8.02 -15.15 -8.51
N SER A 70 7.34 -15.76 -9.49
CA SER A 70 6.15 -15.15 -10.11
C SER A 70 4.98 -15.05 -9.15
N LYS A 71 4.76 -16.07 -8.30
CA LYS A 71 3.74 -16.04 -7.23
C LYS A 71 4.07 -14.98 -6.18
N PHE A 72 5.34 -14.84 -5.83
CA PHE A 72 5.80 -13.89 -4.83
C PHE A 72 5.72 -12.42 -5.32
N GLN A 73 6.05 -12.16 -6.59
CA GLN A 73 5.87 -10.83 -7.20
C GLN A 73 4.42 -10.37 -7.11
N ARG A 74 3.45 -11.27 -7.32
CA ARG A 74 2.01 -10.96 -7.22
C ARG A 74 1.60 -10.54 -5.80
N LEU A 75 2.19 -11.15 -4.78
CA LEU A 75 1.93 -10.79 -3.37
C LEU A 75 2.42 -9.37 -3.03
N ILE A 76 3.49 -8.91 -3.69
CA ILE A 76 4.08 -7.59 -3.49
C ILE A 76 3.30 -6.45 -4.16
N LEU A 77 2.49 -6.73 -5.20
CA LEU A 77 1.71 -5.69 -5.90
C LEU A 77 0.71 -4.98 -4.98
N TYR A 78 0.07 -5.72 -4.07
CA TYR A 78 -0.93 -5.19 -3.13
C TYR A 78 -0.40 -4.09 -2.20
N PRO A 79 0.66 -4.32 -1.39
CA PRO A 79 1.20 -3.30 -0.51
C PRO A 79 1.83 -2.13 -1.27
N ILE A 80 2.42 -2.35 -2.45
CA ILE A 80 2.93 -1.24 -3.28
C ILE A 80 1.79 -0.34 -3.74
N GLY A 81 0.72 -0.93 -4.27
CA GLY A 81 -0.48 -0.18 -4.67
C GLY A 81 -1.10 0.58 -3.51
N ALA A 82 -1.18 -0.06 -2.33
CA ALA A 82 -1.66 0.59 -1.11
C ALA A 82 -0.78 1.77 -0.70
N LEU A 83 0.54 1.61 -0.66
CA LEU A 83 1.45 2.70 -0.28
C LEU A 83 1.35 3.90 -1.24
N LEU A 84 1.27 3.64 -2.55
CA LEU A 84 1.15 4.70 -3.56
C LEU A 84 -0.16 5.49 -3.41
N VAL A 85 -1.28 4.79 -3.19
CA VAL A 85 -2.61 5.39 -3.02
C VAL A 85 -2.69 6.20 -1.72
N TRP A 86 -2.12 5.67 -0.64
CA TRP A 86 -2.25 6.25 0.69
C TRP A 86 -1.23 7.36 0.99
N THR A 87 -0.13 7.47 0.24
CA THR A 87 0.92 8.47 0.51
C THR A 87 0.38 9.91 0.56
N PRO A 88 -0.39 10.41 -0.43
CA PRO A 88 -0.90 11.79 -0.38
C PRO A 88 -1.92 12.01 0.74
N ALA A 89 -2.71 10.99 1.07
CA ALA A 89 -3.65 11.06 2.18
C ALA A 89 -2.90 11.12 3.52
N VAL A 90 -1.86 10.31 3.71
CA VAL A 90 -1.04 10.30 4.93
C VAL A 90 -0.36 11.65 5.12
N THR A 91 0.26 12.22 4.09
CA THR A 91 0.95 13.51 4.18
C THR A 91 -0.03 14.65 4.43
N ASN A 92 -1.17 14.67 3.74
CA ASN A 92 -2.19 15.70 3.99
C ASN A 92 -2.71 15.66 5.42
N ARG A 93 -2.86 14.47 6.01
CA ARG A 93 -3.33 14.32 7.41
C ARG A 93 -2.28 14.68 8.43
N LEU A 94 -1.01 14.40 8.13
CA LEU A 94 0.10 14.81 9.00
C LEU A 94 0.23 16.33 9.05
N LEU A 95 0.08 17.01 7.91
CA LEU A 95 0.10 18.46 7.81
C LEU A 95 -1.14 19.12 8.43
N ASP A 96 -2.33 18.52 8.26
CA ASP A 96 -3.56 18.96 8.93
C ASP A 96 -3.44 18.87 10.47
N ALA A 97 -2.68 17.89 10.99
CA ALA A 97 -2.39 17.81 12.43
C ALA A 97 -1.40 18.89 12.92
N GLN A 98 -0.68 19.55 12.00
CA GLN A 98 0.22 20.67 12.27
C GLN A 98 -0.41 22.03 11.89
N ASP A 99 -1.72 22.06 11.61
CA ASP A 99 -2.46 23.24 11.14
C ASP A 99 -1.91 23.84 9.81
N VAL A 100 -1.24 23.03 8.99
CA VAL A 100 -0.71 23.41 7.67
C VAL A 100 -1.63 22.90 6.56
N TYR A 101 -2.08 23.82 5.71
CA TYR A 101 -3.04 23.52 4.64
C TYR A 101 -2.43 23.78 3.26
N ILE A 102 -2.29 22.72 2.47
CA ILE A 102 -1.79 22.78 1.08
C ILE A 102 -2.88 22.26 0.13
N PHE A 103 -3.40 23.13 -0.74
CA PHE A 103 -4.49 22.78 -1.65
C PHE A 103 -4.13 21.66 -2.62
N GLU A 104 -2.92 21.66 -3.18
CA GLU A 104 -2.46 20.62 -4.11
C GLU A 104 -2.50 19.23 -3.47
N LEU A 105 -2.14 19.15 -2.19
CA LEU A 105 -2.14 17.91 -1.43
C LEU A 105 -3.57 17.43 -1.12
N LEU A 106 -4.49 18.37 -0.92
CA LEU A 106 -5.92 18.10 -0.78
C LEU A 106 -6.53 17.55 -2.09
N VAL A 107 -6.14 18.08 -3.24
CA VAL A 107 -6.57 17.55 -4.55
C VAL A 107 -5.96 16.17 -4.78
N ALA A 108 -4.66 16.01 -4.49
CA ALA A 108 -3.97 14.74 -4.64
C ALA A 108 -4.60 13.62 -3.79
N GLN A 109 -4.88 13.87 -2.50
CA GLN A 109 -5.53 12.85 -1.64
C GLN A 109 -6.94 12.51 -2.14
N SER A 110 -7.69 13.48 -2.66
CA SER A 110 -9.05 13.26 -3.13
C SER A 110 -9.03 12.34 -4.36
N PHE A 111 -8.08 12.56 -5.25
CA PHE A 111 -7.88 11.72 -6.42
C PHE A 111 -7.38 10.32 -6.07
N THR A 112 -6.35 10.20 -5.21
CA THR A 112 -5.78 8.88 -4.90
C THR A 112 -6.72 8.00 -4.09
N VAL A 113 -7.44 8.56 -3.13
CA VAL A 113 -8.44 7.79 -2.38
C VAL A 113 -9.58 7.33 -3.28
N ALA A 114 -10.04 8.17 -4.22
CA ALA A 114 -11.05 7.77 -5.20
C ALA A 114 -10.55 6.69 -6.16
N SER A 115 -9.26 6.67 -6.50
CA SER A 115 -8.66 5.68 -7.39
C SER A 115 -8.34 4.35 -6.72
N GLN A 116 -8.55 4.20 -5.40
CA GLN A 116 -8.28 2.94 -4.69
C GLN A 116 -9.01 1.74 -5.29
N GLY A 117 -10.29 1.90 -5.66
CA GLY A 117 -11.07 0.83 -6.31
C GLY A 117 -10.48 0.44 -7.67
N PHE A 118 -9.99 1.42 -8.43
CA PHE A 118 -9.33 1.20 -9.71
C PHE A 118 -8.01 0.42 -9.54
N VAL A 119 -7.17 0.82 -8.59
CA VAL A 119 -5.89 0.13 -8.30
C VAL A 119 -6.15 -1.32 -7.87
N ASN A 120 -7.13 -1.54 -6.98
CA ASN A 120 -7.53 -2.90 -6.58
C ASN A 120 -8.00 -3.74 -7.77
N GLY A 121 -8.78 -3.14 -8.69
CA GLY A 121 -9.20 -3.78 -9.93
C GLY A 121 -8.04 -4.14 -10.86
N CYS A 122 -7.07 -3.24 -11.03
CA CYS A 122 -5.86 -3.50 -11.80
C CYS A 122 -5.03 -4.64 -11.21
N ILE A 123 -4.84 -4.66 -9.88
CA ILE A 123 -4.11 -5.72 -9.18
C ILE A 123 -4.85 -7.06 -9.32
N TYR A 124 -6.17 -7.04 -9.15
CA TYR A 124 -7.01 -8.23 -9.34
C TYR A 124 -6.87 -8.78 -10.77
N ALA A 125 -6.99 -7.93 -11.79
CA ALA A 125 -6.84 -8.31 -13.19
C ALA A 125 -5.44 -8.84 -13.50
N ALA A 126 -4.38 -8.20 -12.99
CA ALA A 126 -3.01 -8.65 -13.15
C ALA A 126 -2.75 -10.03 -12.49
N THR A 127 -3.50 -10.34 -11.43
CA THR A 127 -3.37 -11.63 -10.72
C THR A 127 -4.18 -12.74 -11.41
N HIS A 128 -5.37 -12.44 -11.94
CA HIS A 128 -6.30 -13.44 -12.50
C HIS A 128 -6.12 -13.71 -14.01
N ARG A 129 -5.44 -12.84 -14.77
CA ARG A 129 -5.20 -13.06 -16.21
C ARG A 129 -4.48 -14.38 -16.54
N GLU A 130 -3.79 -14.98 -15.58
CA GLU A 130 -3.10 -16.25 -15.80
C GLU A 130 -3.92 -17.50 -15.42
N GLN A 131 -4.99 -17.37 -14.63
CA GLN A 131 -5.87 -18.52 -14.33
C GLN A 131 -6.75 -18.91 -15.53
N ILE A 132 -7.00 -17.97 -16.45
CA ILE A 132 -7.84 -18.17 -17.64
C ILE A 132 -7.00 -18.68 -18.83
N ALA A 133 -5.66 -18.56 -18.76
CA ALA A 133 -4.75 -18.98 -19.82
C ALA A 133 -4.23 -20.44 -19.64
N THR A 134 -4.80 -21.20 -18.70
CA THR A 134 -4.53 -22.63 -18.49
C THR A 134 -5.79 -23.43 -18.80
#